data_AF-A0A3E0Q6C9-F1
#
_entry.id   AF-A0A3E0Q6C9-F1
#
_cell.length_a   1.000
_cell.length_b   1.000
_cell.length_c   1.000
_cell.angle_alpha   90.00
_cell.angle_beta   90.00
_cell.angle_gamma   90.00
#
_symmetry.space_group_name_H-M   'P 1'
#
loop_
_entity.id
_entity.type
_entity.pdbx_description
1 polymer ?
#
loop_
_entity_poly.entity_id
_entity_poly.type
_entity_poly.pdbx_seq_one_letter_code
_entity_poly.pdbx_strand_id
1 'polypeptide(L)'
;MLLNIRYAEFNPLCPPDWRWRLAGQMTAEDVSHAEEDQAVVLAYRYLGAFKSCRSERDMKSLLRGYPALAQAHAVYRAGGSTKTALEARVVADEAPKDIAVRSQMSVAGVELFEEVFFDVRQHLNARDWVLCTTIGQIETAADDEQRRERFVKHLAYAGGPVVAELALHCLGMSGILPEELTLTNADRQRLTRQLALMERMIAERIPPKAMLRIAEIAFDEDLCSSCDYSTRRADLGAQLQSFVASSRRAAVENGVVVPVERRRNRDAG
;
A
#
# COMPACT_ATOMS: atom_id res chain seq x y z
N MET A 1 -0.83 29.88 10.05
CA MET A 1 0.33 29.95 9.15
C MET A 1 0.06 28.93 8.06
N LEU A 2 -0.55 29.35 6.96
CA LEU A 2 -0.84 28.44 5.86
C LEU A 2 0.50 28.03 5.25
N LEU A 3 0.72 26.74 5.07
CA LEU A 3 1.79 26.26 4.21
C LEU A 3 1.56 26.90 2.84
N ASN A 4 2.56 27.59 2.33
CA ASN A 4 2.57 28.02 0.94
C ASN A 4 2.41 26.75 0.08
N ILE A 5 1.35 26.68 -0.75
CA ILE A 5 1.00 25.51 -1.55
C ILE A 5 2.22 25.03 -2.36
N ARG A 6 3.00 25.97 -2.91
CA ARG A 6 4.23 25.66 -3.65
C ARG A 6 5.31 25.01 -2.79
N TYR A 7 5.34 25.30 -1.49
CA TYR A 7 6.29 24.66 -0.57
C TYR A 7 5.86 23.25 -0.19
N ALA A 8 4.55 22.99 -0.13
CA ALA A 8 4.03 21.67 0.20
C ALA A 8 4.44 20.62 -0.86
N GLU A 9 4.49 21.01 -2.12
CA GLU A 9 4.92 20.15 -3.25
C GLU A 9 6.37 19.66 -3.10
N PHE A 10 7.29 20.50 -2.60
CA PHE A 10 8.70 20.13 -2.43
C PHE A 10 9.05 19.63 -1.04
N ASN A 11 8.09 19.56 -0.12
CA ASN A 11 8.36 19.15 1.24
C ASN A 11 8.37 17.61 1.34
N PRO A 12 9.53 16.97 1.59
CA PRO A 12 9.62 15.51 1.66
C PRO A 12 8.88 14.92 2.87
N LEU A 13 8.43 15.77 3.80
CA LEU A 13 7.65 15.36 4.97
C LEU A 13 6.14 15.59 4.78
N CYS A 14 5.70 16.04 3.60
CA CYS A 14 4.26 16.13 3.32
C CYS A 14 3.65 14.73 3.24
N PRO A 15 2.59 14.46 4.01
CA PRO A 15 1.89 13.18 3.92
C PRO A 15 1.15 13.07 2.56
N PRO A 16 0.87 11.87 2.05
CA PRO A 16 0.15 11.69 0.78
C PRO A 16 -1.21 12.39 0.70
N ASP A 17 -1.89 12.57 1.84
CA ASP A 17 -3.20 13.23 1.94
C ASP A 17 -3.09 14.74 2.26
N TRP A 18 -1.95 15.38 1.99
CA TRP A 18 -1.71 16.77 2.38
C TRP A 18 -2.73 17.76 1.81
N ARG A 19 -3.17 17.58 0.55
CA ARG A 19 -4.20 18.45 -0.07
C ARG A 19 -5.52 18.36 0.67
N TRP A 20 -5.95 17.16 1.02
CA TRP A 20 -7.14 16.94 1.83
C TRP A 20 -7.03 17.59 3.22
N ARG A 21 -5.88 17.42 3.90
CA ARG A 21 -5.64 18.05 5.20
C ARG A 21 -5.67 19.57 5.12
N LEU A 22 -5.03 20.14 4.10
CA LEU A 22 -5.01 21.58 3.86
C LEU A 22 -6.42 22.11 3.62
N ALA A 23 -7.19 21.48 2.74
CA ALA A 23 -8.59 21.83 2.49
C ALA A 23 -9.46 21.83 3.75
N GLY A 24 -9.19 20.91 4.69
CA GLY A 24 -9.86 20.86 5.99
C GLY A 24 -9.55 22.03 6.93
N GLN A 25 -8.42 22.72 6.73
CA GLN A 25 -7.93 23.82 7.56
C GLN A 25 -8.21 25.21 6.96
N MET A 26 -8.57 25.27 5.68
CA MET A 26 -8.81 26.54 4.98
C MET A 26 -10.05 27.28 5.48
N THR A 27 -9.95 28.61 5.41
CA THR A 27 -11.02 29.59 5.58
C THR A 27 -11.48 30.13 4.21
N ALA A 28 -12.54 30.94 4.19
CA ALA A 28 -13.04 31.54 2.95
C ALA A 28 -12.02 32.53 2.32
N GLU A 29 -11.22 33.20 3.14
CA GLU A 29 -10.17 34.12 2.68
C GLU A 29 -9.04 33.35 1.97
N ASP A 30 -8.68 32.18 2.49
CA ASP A 30 -7.60 31.33 1.97
C ASP A 30 -7.88 30.81 0.57
N VAL A 31 -9.16 30.65 0.20
CA VAL A 31 -9.56 30.15 -1.13
C VAL A 31 -9.05 31.06 -2.24
N SER A 32 -9.02 32.37 -2.02
CA SER A 32 -8.54 33.34 -3.03
C SER A 32 -7.06 33.15 -3.36
N HIS A 33 -6.27 32.67 -2.41
CA HIS A 33 -4.85 32.38 -2.60
C HIS A 33 -4.59 30.95 -3.09
N ALA A 34 -5.54 30.04 -2.90
CA ALA A 34 -5.45 28.65 -3.30
C ALA A 34 -5.90 28.38 -4.75
N GLU A 35 -6.26 29.41 -5.51
CA GLU A 35 -6.68 29.24 -6.92
C GLU A 35 -5.59 28.61 -7.82
N GLU A 36 -4.33 28.57 -7.35
CA GLU A 36 -3.24 27.86 -8.02
C GLU A 36 -3.37 26.32 -7.96
N ASP A 37 -4.10 25.76 -6.98
CA ASP A 37 -4.29 24.31 -6.81
C ASP A 37 -5.79 23.95 -6.81
N GLN A 38 -6.27 23.50 -7.97
CA GLN A 38 -7.69 23.20 -8.20
C GLN A 38 -8.19 22.04 -7.33
N ALA A 39 -7.34 21.06 -6.99
CA ALA A 39 -7.73 19.94 -6.14
C ALA A 39 -7.98 20.37 -4.70
N VAL A 40 -7.15 21.25 -4.15
CA VAL A 40 -7.37 21.82 -2.80
C VAL A 40 -8.69 22.60 -2.76
N VAL A 41 -8.94 23.46 -3.75
CA VAL A 41 -10.19 24.25 -3.84
C VAL A 41 -11.41 23.33 -4.00
N LEU A 42 -11.31 22.29 -4.83
CA LEU A 42 -12.37 21.31 -5.02
C LEU A 42 -12.68 20.55 -3.73
N ALA A 43 -11.65 20.06 -3.03
CA ALA A 43 -11.77 19.39 -1.75
C ALA A 43 -12.39 20.30 -0.67
N TYR A 44 -11.98 21.58 -0.62
CA TYR A 44 -12.54 22.57 0.30
C TYR A 44 -14.05 22.77 0.07
N ARG A 45 -14.46 23.02 -1.18
CA ARG A 45 -15.87 23.22 -1.55
C ARG A 45 -16.71 21.97 -1.23
N TYR A 46 -16.18 20.79 -1.54
CA TYR A 46 -16.82 19.53 -1.20
C TYR A 46 -16.97 19.34 0.31
N LEU A 47 -15.93 19.62 1.10
CA LEU A 47 -15.98 19.54 2.57
C LEU A 47 -17.01 20.51 3.16
N GLY A 48 -17.09 21.73 2.64
CA GLY A 48 -18.11 22.71 3.04
C GLY A 48 -19.53 22.18 2.79
N ALA A 49 -19.78 21.69 1.57
CA ALA A 49 -21.08 21.14 1.18
C ALA A 49 -21.42 19.84 1.94
N PHE A 50 -20.44 18.97 2.20
CA PHE A 50 -20.62 17.77 3.01
C PHE A 50 -20.98 18.12 4.46
N LYS A 51 -20.29 19.09 5.07
CA LYS A 51 -20.58 19.60 6.42
C LYS A 51 -21.94 20.30 6.53
N SER A 52 -22.49 20.84 5.44
CA SER A 52 -23.82 21.48 5.44
C SER A 52 -24.98 20.50 5.21
N CYS A 53 -24.72 19.24 4.84
CA CYS A 53 -25.78 18.25 4.64
C CYS A 53 -26.51 17.96 5.97
N ARG A 54 -27.85 18.05 5.97
CA ARG A 54 -28.71 17.75 7.13
C ARG A 54 -29.74 16.67 6.84
N SER A 55 -29.93 16.33 5.58
CA SER A 55 -30.92 15.36 5.11
C SER A 55 -30.37 14.45 4.01
N GLU A 56 -31.08 13.35 3.72
CA GLU A 56 -30.79 12.51 2.56
C GLU A 56 -30.89 13.28 1.23
N ARG A 57 -31.77 14.29 1.16
CA ARG A 57 -31.92 15.15 -0.02
C ARG A 57 -30.65 15.96 -0.28
N ASP A 58 -30.05 16.52 0.77
CA ASP A 58 -28.79 17.26 0.68
C ASP A 58 -27.65 16.34 0.24
N MET A 59 -27.58 15.14 0.84
CA MET A 59 -26.60 14.13 0.45
C MET A 59 -26.75 13.74 -1.03
N LYS A 60 -27.97 13.48 -1.51
CA LYS A 60 -28.25 13.22 -2.94
C LYS A 60 -27.88 14.42 -3.83
N SER A 61 -27.99 15.65 -3.33
CA SER A 61 -27.54 16.84 -4.06
C SER A 61 -26.02 16.92 -4.13
N LEU A 62 -25.33 16.66 -3.02
CA LEU A 62 -23.87 16.61 -2.95
C LEU A 62 -23.30 15.55 -3.89
N LEU A 63 -23.84 14.33 -3.86
CA LEU A 63 -23.40 13.22 -4.72
C LEU A 63 -23.59 13.54 -6.21
N ARG A 64 -24.61 14.32 -6.57
CA ARG A 64 -24.81 14.79 -7.96
C ARG A 64 -23.86 15.91 -8.35
N GLY A 65 -23.50 16.80 -7.42
CA GLY A 65 -22.58 17.89 -7.67
C GLY A 65 -21.11 17.46 -7.75
N TYR A 66 -20.73 16.43 -6.99
CA TYR A 66 -19.35 15.94 -6.87
C TYR A 66 -19.25 14.41 -6.97
N PRO A 67 -19.75 13.77 -8.04
CA PRO A 67 -19.84 12.31 -8.09
C PRO A 67 -18.48 11.61 -7.96
N ALA A 68 -17.46 12.09 -8.68
CA ALA A 68 -16.13 11.50 -8.67
C ALA A 68 -15.42 11.70 -7.30
N LEU A 69 -15.44 12.92 -6.76
CA LEU A 69 -14.82 13.19 -5.46
C LEU A 69 -15.54 12.46 -4.31
N ALA A 70 -16.87 12.33 -4.39
CA ALA A 70 -17.62 11.55 -3.41
C ALA A 70 -17.27 10.06 -3.45
N GLN A 71 -17.04 9.51 -4.64
CA GLN A 71 -16.56 8.13 -4.80
C GLN A 71 -15.16 7.95 -4.18
N ALA A 72 -14.22 8.85 -4.49
CA ALA A 72 -12.88 8.85 -3.90
C ALA A 72 -12.91 8.98 -2.37
N HIS A 73 -13.70 9.93 -1.85
CA HIS A 73 -13.86 10.15 -0.42
C HIS A 73 -14.49 8.94 0.29
N ALA A 74 -15.42 8.24 -0.35
CA ALA A 74 -16.01 7.02 0.22
C ALA A 74 -14.95 5.93 0.45
N VAL A 75 -14.05 5.71 -0.52
CA VAL A 75 -12.93 4.77 -0.37
C VAL A 75 -11.96 5.23 0.72
N TYR A 76 -11.56 6.51 0.67
CA TYR A 76 -10.65 7.08 1.66
C TYR A 76 -11.17 6.95 3.10
N ARG A 77 -12.45 7.26 3.31
CA ARG A 77 -13.11 7.20 4.62
C ARG A 77 -13.36 5.77 5.10
N ALA A 78 -13.70 4.86 4.18
CA ALA A 78 -13.90 3.45 4.52
C ALA A 78 -12.60 2.79 5.00
N GLY A 79 -11.46 3.19 4.43
CA GLY A 79 -10.16 2.64 4.79
C GLY A 79 -10.05 1.15 4.45
N GLY A 80 -9.28 0.43 5.26
CA GLY A 80 -9.14 -1.03 5.19
C GLY A 80 -8.66 -1.55 3.84
N SER A 81 -9.15 -2.73 3.45
CA SER A 81 -8.68 -3.45 2.25
C SER A 81 -8.92 -2.69 0.95
N THR A 82 -10.06 -2.03 0.79
CA THR A 82 -10.38 -1.31 -0.46
C THR A 82 -9.43 -0.14 -0.68
N LYS A 83 -9.20 0.67 0.35
CA LYS A 83 -8.24 1.78 0.29
C LYS A 83 -6.83 1.25 0.04
N THR A 84 -6.41 0.23 0.78
CA THR A 84 -5.09 -0.39 0.61
C THR A 84 -4.87 -0.91 -0.81
N ALA A 85 -5.88 -1.56 -1.40
CA ALA A 85 -5.81 -2.07 -2.76
C ALA A 85 -5.64 -0.95 -3.78
N LEU A 86 -6.34 0.16 -3.60
CA LEU A 86 -6.22 1.32 -4.46
C LEU A 86 -4.82 1.95 -4.35
N GLU A 87 -4.37 2.22 -3.13
CA GLU A 87 -3.06 2.81 -2.86
C GLU A 87 -1.90 1.93 -3.34
N ALA A 88 -2.01 0.60 -3.18
CA ALA A 88 -1.04 -0.36 -3.69
C ALA A 88 -0.87 -0.26 -5.21
N ARG A 89 -1.97 -0.14 -5.96
CA ARG A 89 -1.91 0.03 -7.42
C ARG A 89 -1.29 1.36 -7.84
N VAL A 90 -1.57 2.43 -7.10
CA VAL A 90 -0.97 3.75 -7.36
C VAL A 90 0.54 3.70 -7.12
N VAL A 91 1.01 3.12 -6.01
CA VAL A 91 2.48 3.00 -5.78
C VAL A 91 3.15 2.03 -6.75
N ALA A 92 2.41 1.09 -7.33
CA ALA A 92 2.90 0.24 -8.41
C ALA A 92 2.99 0.93 -9.78
N ASP A 93 2.68 2.24 -9.85
CA ASP A 93 2.60 3.03 -11.08
C ASP A 93 1.61 2.47 -12.12
N GLU A 94 0.55 1.78 -11.68
CA GLU A 94 -0.52 1.34 -12.58
C GLU A 94 -1.29 2.55 -13.13
N ALA A 95 -1.70 2.55 -14.40
CA ALA A 95 -2.40 3.70 -14.99
C ALA A 95 -3.80 3.90 -14.37
N PRO A 96 -4.27 5.15 -14.16
CA PRO A 96 -5.56 5.42 -13.51
C PRO A 96 -6.76 4.70 -14.16
N LYS A 97 -6.72 4.52 -15.48
CA LYS A 97 -7.75 3.78 -16.24
C LYS A 97 -7.83 2.31 -15.83
N ASP A 98 -6.69 1.66 -15.64
CA ASP A 98 -6.63 0.23 -15.29
C ASP A 98 -7.02 0.04 -13.82
N ILE A 99 -6.56 0.94 -12.96
CA ILE A 99 -6.99 1.03 -11.56
C ILE A 99 -8.52 1.17 -11.45
N ALA A 100 -9.13 2.02 -12.27
CA ALA A 100 -10.57 2.26 -12.28
C ALA A 100 -11.35 0.99 -12.61
N VAL A 101 -10.91 0.21 -13.62
CA VAL A 101 -11.52 -1.08 -13.98
C VAL A 101 -11.42 -2.06 -12.81
N ARG A 102 -10.23 -2.24 -12.23
CA ARG A 102 -10.00 -3.20 -11.13
C ARG A 102 -10.72 -2.82 -9.84
N SER A 103 -10.86 -1.53 -9.58
CA SER A 103 -11.45 -1.00 -8.34
C SER A 103 -12.95 -0.69 -8.46
N GLN A 104 -13.55 -0.94 -9.63
CA GLN A 104 -14.94 -0.57 -9.95
C GLN A 104 -15.22 0.91 -9.68
N MET A 105 -14.24 1.75 -9.98
CA MET A 105 -14.33 3.21 -9.85
C MET A 105 -14.45 3.87 -11.22
N SER A 106 -14.95 5.10 -11.24
CA SER A 106 -14.77 5.94 -12.42
C SER A 106 -13.31 6.39 -12.53
N VAL A 107 -12.80 6.60 -13.75
CA VAL A 107 -11.43 7.11 -13.97
C VAL A 107 -11.22 8.43 -13.23
N ALA A 108 -12.17 9.36 -13.35
CA ALA A 108 -12.15 10.63 -12.62
C ALA A 108 -12.16 10.45 -11.09
N GLY A 109 -12.82 9.40 -10.57
CA GLY A 109 -12.80 9.07 -9.15
C GLY A 109 -11.44 8.56 -8.68
N VAL A 110 -10.72 7.81 -9.52
CA VAL A 110 -9.35 7.37 -9.25
C VAL A 110 -8.39 8.56 -9.30
N GLU A 111 -8.47 9.39 -10.35
CA GLU A 111 -7.64 10.59 -10.50
C GLU A 111 -7.79 11.52 -9.29
N LEU A 112 -9.03 11.78 -8.85
CA LEU A 112 -9.27 12.57 -7.63
C LEU A 112 -8.83 11.87 -6.35
N PHE A 113 -8.84 10.53 -6.31
CA PHE A 113 -8.28 9.81 -5.19
C PHE A 113 -6.78 10.06 -5.08
N GLU A 114 -6.06 9.90 -6.19
CA GLU A 114 -4.63 10.16 -6.28
C GLU A 114 -4.30 11.63 -5.96
N GLU A 115 -5.00 12.58 -6.57
CA GLU A 115 -4.67 14.00 -6.44
C GLU A 115 -4.97 14.55 -5.04
N VAL A 116 -6.10 14.17 -4.44
CA VAL A 116 -6.59 14.76 -3.18
C VAL A 116 -6.18 13.96 -1.94
N PHE A 117 -6.23 12.63 -2.03
CA PHE A 117 -6.10 11.76 -0.86
C PHE A 117 -4.79 10.96 -0.83
N PHE A 118 -4.09 10.84 -1.95
CA PHE A 118 -2.92 9.98 -2.07
C PHE A 118 -1.92 10.48 -3.13
N ASP A 119 -1.45 11.72 -2.97
CA ASP A 119 -0.58 12.41 -3.93
C ASP A 119 0.86 11.87 -3.86
N VAL A 120 1.13 10.83 -4.65
CA VAL A 120 2.41 10.12 -4.62
C VAL A 120 3.07 9.97 -5.99
N ARG A 121 2.33 10.15 -7.10
CA ARG A 121 2.83 9.84 -8.47
C ARG A 121 4.10 10.58 -8.83
N GLN A 122 4.14 11.89 -8.57
CA GLN A 122 5.31 12.72 -8.82
C GLN A 122 6.55 12.32 -8.00
N HIS A 123 6.35 11.54 -6.94
CA HIS A 123 7.40 11.10 -6.02
C HIS A 123 7.77 9.61 -6.18
N LEU A 124 7.20 8.87 -7.14
CA LEU A 124 7.48 7.43 -7.26
C LEU A 124 8.96 7.11 -7.53
N ASN A 125 9.71 8.05 -8.14
CA ASN A 125 11.15 7.94 -8.35
C ASN A 125 11.98 8.29 -7.09
N ALA A 126 11.38 8.89 -6.07
CA ALA A 126 12.03 9.22 -4.81
C ALA A 126 11.89 8.05 -3.82
N ARG A 127 12.66 6.97 -4.03
CA ARG A 127 12.58 5.71 -3.27
C ARG A 127 12.47 5.90 -1.76
N ASP A 128 13.37 6.67 -1.18
CA ASP A 128 13.39 6.89 0.27
C ASP A 128 12.13 7.61 0.76
N TRP A 129 11.60 8.56 -0.04
CA TRP A 129 10.36 9.24 0.27
C TRP A 129 9.16 8.29 0.23
N VAL A 130 9.04 7.46 -0.81
CA VAL A 130 7.92 6.50 -0.91
C VAL A 130 7.97 5.51 0.25
N LEU A 131 9.16 4.96 0.55
CA LEU A 131 9.33 3.98 1.62
C LEU A 131 9.10 4.58 3.00
N CYS A 132 9.60 5.80 3.28
CA CYS A 132 9.52 6.39 4.61
C CYS A 132 8.21 7.14 4.87
N THR A 133 7.66 7.83 3.86
CA THR A 133 6.51 8.74 4.02
C THR A 133 5.20 8.10 3.57
N THR A 134 5.20 7.40 2.43
CA THR A 134 3.97 6.83 1.84
C THR A 134 3.64 5.45 2.40
N ILE A 135 4.62 4.55 2.40
CA ILE A 135 4.46 3.17 2.86
C ILE A 135 4.70 3.11 4.36
N GLY A 136 5.75 3.78 4.85
CA GLY A 136 6.18 3.72 6.24
C GLY A 136 6.93 2.42 6.57
N GLN A 137 7.59 2.40 7.71
CA GLN A 137 8.38 1.25 8.16
C GLN A 137 7.47 0.12 8.64
N ILE A 138 7.59 -1.09 8.10
CA ILE A 138 6.74 -2.24 8.49
C ILE A 138 6.91 -2.54 10.00
N GLU A 139 8.10 -2.32 10.55
CA GLU A 139 8.45 -2.47 11.97
C GLU A 139 7.63 -1.60 12.91
N THR A 140 7.23 -0.41 12.44
CA THR A 140 6.52 0.58 13.27
C THR A 140 5.00 0.48 13.11
N ALA A 141 4.51 -0.62 12.53
CA ALA A 141 3.07 -0.85 12.40
C ALA A 141 2.44 -1.07 13.78
N ALA A 142 1.36 -0.34 14.07
CA ALA A 142 0.67 -0.38 15.35
C ALA A 142 -0.07 -1.72 15.58
N ASP A 143 -0.52 -2.35 14.50
CA ASP A 143 -1.25 -3.62 14.51
C ASP A 143 -0.96 -4.46 13.26
N ASP A 144 -1.56 -5.65 13.19
CA ASP A 144 -1.36 -6.59 12.08
C ASP A 144 -2.03 -6.14 10.77
N GLU A 145 -3.10 -5.34 10.84
CA GLU A 145 -3.78 -4.81 9.66
C GLU A 145 -2.91 -3.75 8.97
N GLN A 146 -2.38 -2.80 9.73
CA GLN A 146 -1.43 -1.82 9.22
C GLN A 146 -0.15 -2.50 8.72
N ARG A 147 0.33 -3.55 9.40
CA ARG A 147 1.50 -4.30 8.93
C ARG A 147 1.25 -4.92 7.55
N ARG A 148 0.07 -5.53 7.35
CA ARG A 148 -0.35 -6.07 6.04
C ARG A 148 -0.46 -4.98 4.98
N GLU A 149 -1.06 -3.84 5.31
CA GLU A 149 -1.18 -2.71 4.38
C GLU A 149 0.19 -2.24 3.88
N ARG A 150 1.11 -1.96 4.80
CA ARG A 150 2.47 -1.53 4.46
C ARG A 150 3.19 -2.59 3.65
N PHE A 151 3.00 -3.85 4.00
CA PHE A 151 3.62 -4.96 3.30
C PHE A 151 3.16 -5.07 1.83
N VAL A 152 1.85 -4.98 1.55
CA VAL A 152 1.33 -5.00 0.18
C VAL A 152 1.85 -3.82 -0.62
N LYS A 153 1.81 -2.61 -0.06
CA LYS A 153 2.31 -1.42 -0.75
C LYS A 153 3.81 -1.53 -1.04
N HIS A 154 4.58 -2.11 -0.13
CA HIS A 154 6.00 -2.37 -0.33
C HIS A 154 6.24 -3.33 -1.51
N LEU A 155 5.51 -4.44 -1.55
CA LEU A 155 5.55 -5.39 -2.67
C LEU A 155 5.13 -4.77 -4.00
N ALA A 156 4.05 -4.00 -3.98
CA ALA A 156 3.52 -3.32 -5.14
C ALA A 156 4.51 -2.28 -5.71
N TYR A 157 5.12 -1.47 -4.85
CA TYR A 157 6.12 -0.49 -5.24
C TYR A 157 7.38 -1.14 -5.83
N ALA A 158 7.85 -2.24 -5.24
CA ALA A 158 9.06 -2.93 -5.72
C ALA A 158 8.82 -3.73 -7.01
N GLY A 159 7.65 -4.34 -7.16
CA GLY A 159 7.35 -5.31 -8.22
C GLY A 159 6.36 -4.85 -9.30
N GLY A 160 5.83 -3.63 -9.19
CA GLY A 160 4.87 -3.07 -10.13
C GLY A 160 3.48 -3.73 -10.08
N PRO A 161 2.61 -3.45 -11.08
CA PRO A 161 1.18 -3.76 -11.00
C PRO A 161 0.88 -5.25 -10.91
N VAL A 162 1.70 -6.08 -11.55
CA VAL A 162 1.57 -7.54 -11.53
C VAL A 162 1.76 -8.10 -10.10
N VAL A 163 2.80 -7.64 -9.41
CA VAL A 163 3.09 -8.07 -8.04
C VAL A 163 2.06 -7.50 -7.06
N ALA A 164 1.60 -6.26 -7.30
CA ALA A 164 0.53 -5.65 -6.51
C ALA A 164 -0.74 -6.51 -6.51
N GLU A 165 -1.22 -6.92 -7.69
CA GLU A 165 -2.43 -7.74 -7.82
C GLU A 165 -2.29 -9.09 -7.13
N LEU A 166 -1.12 -9.73 -7.27
CA LEU A 166 -0.89 -11.02 -6.65
C LEU A 166 -0.79 -10.91 -5.12
N ALA A 167 -0.13 -9.87 -4.61
CA ALA A 167 -0.07 -9.60 -3.17
C ALA A 167 -1.46 -9.34 -2.59
N LEU A 168 -2.27 -8.53 -3.30
CA LEU A 168 -3.66 -8.25 -2.92
C LEU A 168 -4.53 -9.52 -2.92
N HIS A 169 -4.35 -10.39 -3.91
CA HIS A 169 -5.07 -11.66 -3.99
C HIS A 169 -4.68 -12.60 -2.84
N CYS A 170 -3.38 -12.80 -2.60
CA CYS A 170 -2.89 -13.68 -1.53
C CYS A 170 -3.36 -13.24 -0.14
N LEU A 171 -3.51 -11.94 0.10
CA LEU A 171 -4.00 -11.42 1.38
C LEU A 171 -5.53 -11.29 1.45
N GLY A 172 -6.27 -11.78 0.45
CA GLY A 172 -7.73 -11.70 0.40
C GLY A 172 -8.26 -10.26 0.32
N MET A 173 -7.46 -9.34 -0.20
CA MET A 173 -7.79 -7.90 -0.33
C MET A 173 -8.36 -7.56 -1.72
N SER A 174 -8.18 -8.45 -2.70
CA SER A 174 -8.79 -8.39 -4.03
C SER A 174 -9.45 -9.71 -4.37
N GLY A 175 -10.68 -9.64 -4.90
CA GLY A 175 -11.40 -10.80 -5.45
C GLY A 175 -11.05 -11.12 -6.90
N ILE A 176 -10.27 -10.28 -7.57
CA ILE A 176 -9.96 -10.43 -8.99
C ILE A 176 -8.58 -11.09 -9.11
N LEU A 177 -8.58 -12.37 -9.50
CA LEU A 177 -7.39 -12.98 -10.11
C LEU A 177 -7.30 -12.42 -11.53
N PRO A 178 -6.17 -11.82 -11.93
CA PRO A 178 -6.03 -11.38 -13.31
C PRO A 178 -5.92 -12.63 -14.19
N GLU A 179 -7.05 -13.06 -14.76
CA GLU A 179 -7.07 -14.11 -15.79
C GLU A 179 -6.21 -13.67 -17.00
N GLU A 180 -6.06 -12.35 -17.17
CA GLU A 180 -5.28 -11.66 -18.20
C GLU A 180 -3.80 -11.42 -17.87
N LEU A 181 -3.29 -11.83 -16.70
CA LEU A 181 -1.84 -11.83 -16.51
C LEU A 181 -1.26 -12.87 -17.47
N THR A 182 -0.71 -12.42 -18.59
CA THR A 182 0.08 -13.21 -19.56
C THR A 182 1.40 -13.68 -18.95
N LEU A 183 1.43 -13.91 -17.65
CA LEU A 183 2.48 -14.65 -16.97
C LEU A 183 2.44 -16.08 -17.45
N THR A 184 3.63 -16.59 -17.79
CA THR A 184 3.78 -18.02 -18.03
C THR A 184 3.41 -18.79 -16.77
N ASN A 185 3.01 -20.06 -16.92
CA ASN A 185 2.74 -20.91 -15.75
C ASN A 185 3.93 -20.99 -14.79
N ALA A 186 5.17 -20.86 -15.30
CA ALA A 186 6.38 -20.85 -14.50
C ALA A 186 6.48 -19.58 -13.63
N ASP A 187 6.18 -18.41 -14.19
CA ASP A 187 6.21 -17.14 -13.47
C ASP A 187 5.13 -17.09 -12.40
N ARG A 188 3.92 -17.57 -12.73
CA ARG A 188 2.83 -17.71 -11.74
C ARG A 188 3.29 -18.59 -10.57
N GLN A 189 3.82 -19.78 -10.84
CA GLN A 189 4.31 -20.68 -9.78
C GLN A 189 5.47 -20.10 -8.97
N ARG A 190 6.33 -19.28 -9.58
CA ARG A 190 7.45 -18.63 -8.88
C ARG A 190 6.91 -17.55 -7.94
N LEU A 191 6.07 -16.67 -8.44
CA LEU A 191 5.48 -15.59 -7.67
C LEU A 191 4.57 -16.12 -6.55
N THR A 192 3.76 -17.14 -6.81
CA THR A 192 2.96 -17.81 -5.75
C THR A 192 3.86 -18.39 -4.66
N ARG A 193 4.99 -19.01 -5.03
CA ARG A 193 5.94 -19.53 -4.03
C ARG A 193 6.60 -18.41 -3.23
N GLN A 194 6.96 -17.30 -3.87
CA GLN A 194 7.53 -16.14 -3.19
C GLN A 194 6.53 -15.51 -2.22
N LEU A 195 5.27 -15.35 -2.64
CA LEU A 195 4.22 -14.82 -1.77
C LEU A 195 3.84 -15.78 -0.65
N ALA A 196 3.77 -17.09 -0.88
CA ALA A 196 3.52 -18.06 0.19
C ALA A 196 4.66 -18.09 1.21
N LEU A 197 5.91 -17.93 0.75
CA LEU A 197 7.05 -17.76 1.64
C LEU A 197 6.86 -16.50 2.48
N MET A 198 6.54 -15.38 1.83
CA MET A 198 6.32 -14.08 2.46
C MET A 198 5.16 -14.06 3.46
N GLU A 199 4.02 -14.66 3.13
CA GLU A 199 2.88 -14.82 4.04
C GLU A 199 3.30 -15.57 5.29
N ARG A 200 4.06 -16.65 5.12
CA ARG A 200 4.61 -17.40 6.24
C ARG A 200 5.61 -16.58 7.06
N MET A 201 6.37 -15.68 6.43
CA MET A 201 7.23 -14.76 7.17
C MET A 201 6.44 -13.78 8.03
N ILE A 202 5.30 -13.26 7.52
CA ILE A 202 4.38 -12.40 8.30
C ILE A 202 3.82 -13.20 9.49
N ALA A 203 3.30 -14.40 9.22
CA ALA A 203 2.69 -15.26 10.23
C ALA A 203 3.69 -15.66 11.34
N GLU A 204 4.95 -15.90 10.97
CA GLU A 204 6.03 -16.25 11.90
C GLU A 204 6.63 -15.00 12.60
N ARG A 205 6.08 -13.80 12.38
CA ARG A 205 6.57 -12.51 12.91
C ARG A 205 8.07 -12.34 12.65
N ILE A 206 8.54 -12.78 11.49
CA ILE A 206 9.92 -12.63 11.10
C ILE A 206 10.22 -11.13 11.04
N PRO A 207 11.35 -10.65 11.60
CA PRO A 207 11.68 -9.24 11.62
C PRO A 207 11.56 -8.63 10.20
N PRO A 208 10.97 -7.45 10.01
CA PRO A 208 10.77 -6.93 8.67
C PRO A 208 12.07 -6.66 7.92
N LYS A 209 13.17 -6.26 8.59
CA LYS A 209 14.54 -6.32 8.01
C LYS A 209 14.87 -7.66 7.36
N ALA A 210 14.43 -8.76 7.97
CA ALA A 210 14.59 -10.07 7.39
C ALA A 210 13.69 -10.25 6.18
N MET A 211 12.39 -9.93 6.28
CA MET A 211 11.46 -9.95 5.14
C MET A 211 11.94 -9.17 3.93
N LEU A 212 12.42 -7.94 4.14
CA LEU A 212 12.93 -7.06 3.08
C LEU A 212 14.13 -7.67 2.39
N ARG A 213 15.08 -8.24 3.14
CA ARG A 213 16.24 -8.92 2.56
C ARG A 213 15.83 -10.13 1.74
N ILE A 214 14.83 -10.90 2.20
CA ILE A 214 14.30 -12.06 1.46
C ILE A 214 13.54 -11.60 0.20
N ALA A 215 12.79 -10.52 0.28
CA ALA A 215 12.07 -9.92 -0.84
C ALA A 215 13.06 -9.37 -1.89
N GLU A 216 14.03 -8.55 -1.49
CA GLU A 216 15.08 -8.04 -2.37
C GLU A 216 15.80 -9.19 -3.07
N ILE A 217 16.21 -10.21 -2.33
CA ILE A 217 16.79 -11.43 -2.88
C ILE A 217 15.85 -12.15 -3.88
N ALA A 218 14.54 -12.13 -3.63
CA ALA A 218 13.55 -12.79 -4.47
C ALA A 218 13.21 -12.00 -5.75
N PHE A 219 13.35 -10.67 -5.72
CA PHE A 219 12.96 -9.74 -6.79
C PHE A 219 14.14 -9.15 -7.58
N ASP A 220 15.38 -9.29 -7.13
CA ASP A 220 16.58 -8.84 -7.85
C ASP A 220 16.88 -9.78 -9.04
N GLU A 221 16.30 -9.46 -10.20
CA GLU A 221 16.49 -10.19 -11.47
C GLU A 221 17.63 -9.67 -12.34
N ASP A 222 18.18 -8.47 -12.06
CA ASP A 222 19.28 -7.90 -12.86
C ASP A 222 20.63 -8.62 -12.66
N LEU A 223 20.72 -9.53 -11.69
CA LEU A 223 21.89 -10.39 -11.47
C LEU A 223 21.89 -11.69 -12.28
N CYS A 224 20.88 -11.95 -13.12
CA CYS A 224 20.61 -13.30 -13.64
C CYS A 224 20.51 -13.44 -15.17
N SER A 225 21.31 -12.70 -15.94
CA SER A 225 21.55 -13.01 -17.36
C SER A 225 22.84 -13.81 -17.63
N SER A 226 23.73 -14.01 -16.64
CA SER A 226 25.07 -14.59 -16.92
C SER A 226 25.66 -15.59 -15.91
N CYS A 227 24.92 -16.05 -14.88
CA CYS A 227 25.47 -16.99 -13.89
C CYS A 227 24.56 -18.19 -13.64
N ASP A 228 25.18 -19.36 -13.42
CA ASP A 228 24.55 -20.65 -13.12
C ASP A 228 23.56 -20.56 -11.94
N TYR A 229 22.30 -20.34 -12.31
CA TYR A 229 21.16 -20.10 -11.42
C TYR A 229 20.90 -21.25 -10.45
N SER A 230 21.32 -22.48 -10.82
CA SER A 230 21.05 -23.68 -10.03
C SER A 230 21.86 -23.72 -8.73
N THR A 231 23.14 -23.35 -8.77
CA THR A 231 24.04 -23.33 -7.61
C THR A 231 23.70 -22.19 -6.67
N ARG A 232 23.45 -20.99 -7.21
CA ARG A 232 23.05 -19.83 -6.40
C ARG A 232 21.71 -20.04 -5.70
N ARG A 233 20.74 -20.73 -6.32
CA ARG A 233 19.46 -21.05 -5.69
C ARG A 233 19.59 -21.95 -4.46
N ALA A 234 20.48 -22.94 -4.50
CA ALA A 234 20.74 -23.82 -3.35
C ALA A 234 21.39 -23.05 -2.19
N ASP A 235 22.39 -22.23 -2.50
CA ASP A 235 23.07 -21.37 -1.53
C ASP A 235 22.12 -20.34 -0.93
N LEU A 236 21.27 -19.72 -1.75
CA LEU A 236 20.29 -18.74 -1.30
C LEU A 236 19.22 -19.38 -0.42
N GLY A 237 18.71 -20.56 -0.79
CA GLY A 237 17.80 -21.33 0.05
C GLY A 237 18.41 -21.66 1.42
N ALA A 238 19.68 -22.04 1.45
CA ALA A 238 20.42 -22.30 2.69
C ALA A 238 20.66 -21.02 3.51
N GLN A 239 20.99 -19.90 2.87
CA GLN A 239 21.15 -18.60 3.51
C GLN A 239 19.85 -18.08 4.11
N LEU A 240 18.73 -18.21 3.39
CA LEU A 240 17.40 -17.83 3.86
C LEU A 240 16.98 -18.70 5.06
N GLN A 241 17.15 -20.03 4.98
CA GLN A 241 16.84 -20.92 6.10
C GLN A 241 17.71 -20.64 7.33
N SER A 242 19.01 -20.43 7.13
CA SER A 242 19.95 -20.07 8.21
C SER A 242 19.57 -18.75 8.87
N PHE A 243 19.22 -17.75 8.07
CA PHE A 243 18.85 -16.43 8.56
C PHE A 243 17.48 -16.40 9.26
N VAL A 244 16.48 -17.14 8.76
CA VAL A 244 15.20 -17.34 9.45
C VAL A 244 15.40 -18.08 10.77
N ALA A 245 16.23 -19.12 10.80
CA ALA A 245 16.55 -19.85 12.01
C ALA A 245 17.25 -18.96 13.05
N SER A 246 18.21 -18.13 12.62
CA SER A 246 18.91 -17.16 13.47
C SER A 246 17.99 -16.07 14.00
N SER A 247 17.12 -15.51 13.15
CA SER A 247 16.15 -14.46 13.54
C SER A 247 15.13 -14.99 14.54
N ARG A 248 14.66 -16.24 14.36
CA ARG A 248 13.76 -16.91 15.30
C ARG A 248 14.43 -17.16 16.65
N ARG A 249 15.70 -17.56 16.64
CA ARG A 249 16.48 -17.77 17.88
C ARG A 249 16.64 -16.45 18.64
N ALA A 250 16.99 -15.38 17.96
CA ALA A 250 17.08 -14.04 18.53
C ALA A 250 15.73 -13.53 19.07
N ALA A 251 14.61 -13.81 18.38
CA ALA A 251 13.28 -13.40 18.84
C ALA A 251 12.84 -14.14 20.12
N VAL A 252 13.24 -15.41 20.28
CA VAL A 252 13.01 -16.20 21.50
C VAL A 252 13.90 -15.71 22.64
N GLU A 253 15.19 -15.48 22.37
CA GLU A 253 16.15 -14.98 23.36
C GLU A 253 15.77 -13.59 23.92
N ASN A 254 15.21 -12.73 23.07
CA ASN A 254 14.75 -11.39 23.47
C ASN A 254 13.32 -11.37 24.05
N GLY A 255 12.67 -12.53 24.24
CA GLY A 255 11.31 -12.61 24.78
C GLY A 255 10.22 -12.02 23.89
N VAL A 256 10.52 -11.74 22.61
CA VAL A 256 9.58 -11.16 21.63
C VAL A 256 8.56 -12.20 21.17
N VAL A 257 8.95 -13.48 21.17
CA VAL A 257 8.07 -14.60 20.81
C VAL A 257 8.01 -15.56 22.00
N VAL A 258 6.84 -15.70 22.61
CA VAL A 258 6.58 -16.76 23.58
C VAL A 258 6.68 -18.09 22.82
N PRO A 259 7.57 -19.01 23.20
CA PRO A 259 7.62 -20.32 22.57
C PRO A 259 6.25 -20.96 22.71
N VAL A 260 5.63 -21.30 21.58
CA VAL A 260 4.40 -22.09 21.57
C VAL A 260 4.75 -23.44 22.16
N GLU A 261 4.53 -23.60 23.47
CA GLU A 261 4.60 -24.90 24.11
C GLU A 261 3.60 -25.79 23.38
N ARG A 262 4.11 -26.78 22.65
CA ARG A 262 3.29 -27.87 22.13
C ARG A 262 2.59 -28.46 23.34
N ARG A 263 1.30 -28.14 23.52
CA ARG A 263 0.41 -28.84 24.46
C ARG A 263 0.53 -30.31 24.13
N ARG A 264 1.34 -31.03 24.91
CA ARG A 264 1.33 -32.49 24.91
C ARG A 264 -0.06 -32.84 25.41
N ASN A 265 -0.91 -33.40 24.54
CA ASN A 265 -2.12 -34.10 24.93
C ASN A 265 -1.72 -35.13 26.01
N ARG A 266 -1.94 -34.77 27.27
CA ARG A 266 -1.99 -35.69 28.40
C ARG A 266 -3.47 -35.98 28.65
N ASP A 267 -4.09 -36.68 27.70
CA ASP A 267 -5.34 -37.40 27.92
C ASP A 267 -5.12 -38.82 27.44
N ALA A 268 -4.44 -39.60 28.27
CA ALA A 268 -4.40 -41.06 28.25
C ALA A 268 -3.97 -41.51 29.64
N GLY A 269 -4.96 -41.81 30.49
CA GLY A 269 -4.80 -42.26 31.86
C GLY A 269 -6.08 -42.07 32.64
#